data_AF-A0A661D9B4-F1
#
_entry.id   AF-A0A661D9B4-F1
#
_cell.length_a   1.000
_cell.length_b   1.000
_cell.length_c   1.000
_cell.angle_alpha   90.00
_cell.angle_beta   90.00
_cell.angle_gamma   90.00
#
_symmetry.space_group_name_H-M   'P 1'
#
loop_
_entity.id
_entity.type
_entity.pdbx_description
1 polymer ?
#
loop_
_entity_poly.entity_id
_entity_poly.type
_entity_poly.pdbx_seq_one_letter_code
_entity_poly.pdbx_strand_id
1 'polypeptide(L)' 'RSGDIATCFADPAFAEREIGWKAEHDLQEMAEDTWRWQSNNPDGYAPE' A
#
# COMPACT_ATOMS: atom_id res chain seq x y z
N ARG A 1 9.40 13.84 -12.18
CA ARG A 1 10.51 13.54 -13.12
C ARG A 1 9.95 13.60 -14.53
N SER A 2 10.78 13.67 -15.58
CA SER A 2 10.25 13.56 -16.95
C SER A 2 9.58 12.20 -17.13
N GLY A 3 8.26 12.18 -17.31
CA GLY A 3 7.47 10.94 -17.46
C GLY A 3 6.51 10.62 -16.31
N ASP A 4 6.56 11.36 -15.19
CA ASP A 4 5.59 11.16 -14.10
C ASP A 4 4.30 11.96 -14.37
N ILE A 5 3.15 11.32 -14.20
CA ILE A 5 1.83 11.99 -14.21
C ILE A 5 1.63 12.78 -12.92
N ALA A 6 0.84 13.86 -12.98
CA ALA A 6 0.66 14.77 -11.84
C ALA A 6 -0.10 14.11 -10.67
N THR A 7 -1.17 13.38 -10.95
CA THR A 7 -2.02 12.73 -9.94
C THR A 7 -2.69 11.49 -10.52
N CYS A 8 -2.83 10.44 -9.72
CA CYS A 8 -3.57 9.23 -10.07
C CYS A 8 -4.18 8.62 -8.81
N PHE A 9 -5.48 8.39 -8.82
CA PHE A 9 -6.24 7.77 -7.73
C PHE A 9 -7.43 7.01 -8.32
N ALA A 10 -7.95 6.03 -7.58
CA ALA A 10 -9.07 5.18 -7.99
C ALA A 10 -10.36 5.57 -7.28
N ASP A 11 -11.50 5.37 -7.94
CA ASP A 11 -12.82 5.27 -7.30
C ASP A 11 -13.09 3.79 -6.96
N PRO A 12 -13.09 3.40 -5.67
CA PRO A 12 -13.25 2.00 -5.26
C PRO A 12 -14.71 1.55 -5.20
N ALA A 13 -15.70 2.41 -5.49
CA ALA A 13 -17.12 2.11 -5.28
C ALA A 13 -17.62 0.87 -6.04
N PHE A 14 -17.02 0.55 -7.20
CA PHE A 14 -17.36 -0.66 -7.94
C PHE A 14 -16.96 -1.94 -7.19
N ALA A 15 -15.75 -2.00 -6.63
CA ALA A 15 -15.29 -3.17 -5.89
C ALA A 15 -16.11 -3.38 -4.60
N GLU A 16 -16.43 -2.30 -3.89
CA GLU A 16 -17.26 -2.35 -2.69
C GLU A 16 -18.66 -2.92 -3.01
N ARG A 17 -19.28 -2.49 -4.11
CA ARG A 17 -20.63 -2.95 -4.48
C ARG A 17 -20.66 -4.39 -5.00
N GLU A 18 -19.73 -4.77 -5.88
CA GLU A 18 -19.83 -6.05 -6.60
C GLU A 18 -19.24 -7.22 -5.81
N ILE A 19 -18.17 -6.99 -5.05
CA ILE A 19 -17.46 -8.06 -4.33
C ILE A 19 -17.40 -7.82 -2.82
N GLY A 20 -18.03 -6.75 -2.32
CA GLY A 20 -18.04 -6.43 -0.89
C GLY A 20 -16.66 -6.08 -0.34
N TRP A 21 -15.68 -5.76 -1.19
CA TRP A 21 -14.31 -5.50 -0.77
C TRP A 21 -14.05 -4.00 -0.63
N LYS A 22 -13.33 -3.62 0.43
CA LYS A 22 -12.89 -2.25 0.70
C LYS A 22 -11.52 -2.26 1.36
N ALA A 23 -10.69 -1.27 1.04
CA ALA A 23 -9.44 -1.05 1.78
C ALA A 23 -9.77 -0.48 3.16
N GLU A 24 -9.28 -1.14 4.22
CA GLU A 24 -9.61 -0.81 5.61
C GLU A 24 -8.49 -0.03 6.33
N HIS A 25 -7.26 -0.12 5.82
CA HIS A 25 -6.10 0.53 6.44
C HIS A 25 -5.86 1.92 5.87
N ASP A 26 -5.53 2.86 6.74
CA ASP A 26 -5.16 4.21 6.37
C ASP A 26 -3.65 4.36 6.06
N LEU A 27 -3.25 5.57 5.68
CA LEU A 27 -1.87 5.87 5.33
C LEU A 27 -0.90 5.72 6.51
N GLN A 28 -1.37 5.98 7.74
CA GLN A 28 -0.54 5.88 8.93
C GLN A 28 -0.25 4.41 9.24
N GLU A 29 -1.27 3.55 9.22
CA GLU A 29 -1.12 2.11 9.41
C GLU A 29 -0.17 1.51 8.36
N MET A 30 -0.33 1.89 7.09
CA MET A 30 0.55 1.45 6.01
C MET A 30 2.02 1.86 6.24
N ALA A 31 2.25 3.08 6.73
CA ALA A 31 3.59 3.58 7.01
C ALA A 31 4.22 2.88 8.24
N GLU A 32 3.44 2.66 9.29
CA GLU A 32 3.85 1.95 10.50
C GLU A 32 4.21 0.49 10.20
N ASP A 33 3.38 -0.21 9.43
CA ASP A 33 3.62 -1.59 9.02
C ASP A 33 4.87 -1.71 8.14
N THR A 34 5.07 -0.77 7.22
CA THR A 34 6.27 -0.69 6.38
C THR A 34 7.52 -0.48 7.24
N TRP A 35 7.47 0.46 8.19
CA TRP A 35 8.60 0.74 9.07
C TRP A 35 8.91 -0.44 10.00
N ARG A 36 7.89 -1.10 10.54
CA ARG A 36 8.03 -2.29 11.39
C ARG A 36 8.70 -3.42 10.61
N TRP A 37 8.31 -3.67 9.37
CA TRP A 37 8.96 -4.66 8.52
C TRP A 37 10.42 -4.31 8.27
N GLN A 38 10.69 -3.10 7.77
CA GLN A 38 12.05 -2.68 7.42
C GLN A 38 13.00 -2.63 8.62
N SER A 39 12.51 -2.23 9.79
CA SER A 39 13.30 -2.19 11.02
C SER A 39 13.70 -3.58 11.51
N ASN A 40 12.81 -4.56 11.35
CA ASN A 40 13.07 -5.95 11.76
C ASN A 40 13.82 -6.76 10.69
N ASN A 41 13.78 -6.31 9.44
CA ASN A 41 14.38 -6.98 8.28
C ASN A 41 15.23 -5.96 7.50
N PRO A 42 16.34 -5.47 8.06
CA PRO A 42 17.13 -4.40 7.44
C PRO A 42 17.66 -4.78 6.05
N ASP A 43 17.99 -6.06 5.86
CA ASP A 43 18.49 -6.60 4.58
C ASP A 43 17.40 -7.35 3.78
N GLY A 44 16.13 -7.24 4.20
CA GLY A 44 15.01 -7.93 3.59
C GLY A 44 14.95 -9.42 3.95
N TYR A 45 14.43 -10.24 3.02
CA TYR A 45 14.38 -11.69 3.21
C TYR A 45 15.77 -12.30 3.11
N ALA A 46 16.06 -13.30 3.94
CA ALA A 46 17.28 -14.08 3.82
C ALA A 46 17.29 -14.86 2.49
N PRO A 47 18.47 -15.01 1.84
CA PRO A 47 18.61 -15.94 0.72
C PRO A 47 18.37 -17.38 1.19
N GLU A 48 17.74 -18.19 0.33
CA GLU A 48 17.50 -19.64 0.56
C GLU A 48 18.79 -20.46 0.73
#